data_AF-A0A1E1WA14-F1
#
_entry.id   AF-A0A1E1WA14-F1
#
_cell.length_a   1.000
_cell.length_b   1.000
_cell.length_c   1.000
_cell.angle_alpha   90.00
_cell.angle_beta   90.00
_cell.angle_gamma   90.00
#
_symmetry.space_group_name_H-M   'P 1'
#
loop_
_entity.id
_entity.type
_entity.pdbx_description
1 polymer ?
#
loop_
_entity_poly.entity_id
_entity_poly.type
_entity_poly.pdbx_seq_one_letter_code
_entity_poly.pdbx_strand_id
1 'polypeptide(L)'
;MYPRCGSSGSIQNIHQTPSSSNHNSEDEDDSGDNKAALSFKERRREAHTQAEQKRRDAIKKGYDSLQDLVPTCQQTENTGYKPSKAAVLQKSIDYIQYLLQQRRRQEEERNSLRKDVVALRIMQANYEQIVKAQHAVPGHNEQRLTDQDKFAVFQAIMDKLFESFESVPTNNFAEFSAAVFNWLEEYCKPQSLRTMVHSVLREQNYTG
;
A
#
# COMPACT_ATOMS: atom_id res chain seq x y z
N MET A 1 48.04 2.08 5.39
CA MET A 1 48.46 3.24 6.21
C MET A 1 47.19 3.94 6.69
N TYR A 2 46.83 3.80 7.97
CA TYR A 2 45.86 4.68 8.65
C TYR A 2 46.62 5.95 9.12
N PRO A 3 45.93 7.05 9.50
CA PRO A 3 45.46 7.12 10.89
C PRO A 3 44.03 7.67 11.07
N ARG A 4 43.63 7.55 12.34
CA ARG A 4 42.34 7.64 13.00
C ARG A 4 42.37 8.82 13.97
N CYS A 5 41.26 9.50 14.18
CA CYS A 5 40.91 10.27 15.38
C CYS A 5 39.38 10.55 15.29
N GLY A 6 38.51 10.36 16.27
CA GLY A 6 38.65 10.13 17.70
C GLY A 6 37.76 11.12 18.44
N SER A 7 36.61 10.70 18.96
CA SER A 7 36.04 11.27 20.19
C SER A 7 34.98 10.38 20.81
N SER A 8 35.27 10.03 22.07
CA SER A 8 34.43 9.36 23.04
C SER A 8 33.22 10.19 23.43
N GLY A 9 32.09 9.52 23.64
CA GLY A 9 30.94 10.05 24.34
C GLY A 9 30.35 8.95 25.22
N SER A 10 30.95 8.75 26.40
CA SER A 10 30.39 7.95 27.49
C SER A 10 29.21 8.68 28.12
N ILE A 11 28.03 8.06 28.14
CA ILE A 11 26.98 8.38 29.11
C ILE A 11 26.63 7.07 29.83
N GLN A 12 27.34 6.82 30.93
CA GLN A 12 26.93 5.84 31.94
C GLN A 12 25.85 6.50 32.79
N ASN A 13 24.61 6.05 32.65
CA ASN A 13 23.53 6.46 33.55
C ASN A 13 23.51 5.49 34.74
N ILE A 14 23.96 5.99 35.87
CA ILE A 14 24.04 5.31 37.16
C ILE A 14 22.62 5.29 37.75
N HIS A 15 21.96 4.14 37.70
CA HIS A 15 20.86 3.86 38.62
C HIS A 15 21.31 2.72 39.54
N GLN A 16 21.92 3.12 40.65
CA GLN A 16 22.21 2.22 41.76
C GLN A 16 20.90 1.80 42.41
N THR A 17 20.68 0.49 42.41
CA THR A 17 19.80 -0.21 43.33
C THR A 17 20.18 0.12 44.77
N PRO A 18 19.25 0.46 45.68
CA PRO A 18 19.58 0.53 47.09
C PRO A 18 19.77 -0.90 47.62
N SER A 19 21.03 -1.31 47.77
CA SER A 19 21.39 -2.47 48.60
C SER A 19 20.90 -2.21 50.02
N SER A 20 20.02 -3.08 50.50
CA SER A 20 19.58 -3.14 51.89
C SER A 20 20.77 -3.49 52.79
N SER A 21 21.32 -2.48 53.47
CA SER A 21 22.20 -2.69 54.62
C SER A 21 21.36 -3.21 55.79
N ASN A 22 21.56 -4.48 56.14
CA ASN A 22 21.13 -5.01 57.43
C ASN A 22 22.03 -4.37 58.50
N HIS A 23 21.55 -3.30 59.14
CA HIS A 23 22.12 -2.82 60.38
C HIS A 23 21.39 -3.51 61.53
N ASN A 24 22.03 -4.53 62.11
CA ASN A 24 21.68 -5.02 63.43
C ASN A 24 22.27 -4.02 64.42
N SER A 25 21.40 -3.23 65.03
CA SER A 25 21.71 -2.53 66.28
C SER A 25 20.90 -3.25 67.35
N GLU A 26 21.59 -4.14 68.06
CA GLU A 26 21.17 -4.64 69.37
C GLU A 26 21.50 -3.53 70.38
N ASP A 27 20.51 -3.06 71.15
CA ASP A 27 20.67 -2.56 72.53
C ASP A 27 19.30 -2.20 73.15
N GLU A 28 18.93 -3.03 74.13
CA GLU A 28 18.25 -2.83 75.43
C GLU A 28 16.90 -2.08 75.60
N ASP A 29 15.94 -2.86 76.14
CA ASP A 29 14.82 -2.58 77.06
C ASP A 29 14.07 -1.21 77.03
N ASP A 30 12.88 -1.21 76.41
CA ASP A 30 11.73 -0.42 76.88
C ASP A 30 10.40 -1.18 76.63
N SER A 31 9.74 -1.59 77.71
CA SER A 31 8.54 -2.45 77.69
C SER A 31 7.24 -1.72 77.29
N GLY A 32 7.31 -0.51 76.72
CA GLY A 32 6.18 0.21 76.11
C GLY A 32 6.19 0.30 74.57
N ASP A 33 7.35 0.15 73.94
CA ASP A 33 7.58 0.48 72.52
C ASP A 33 7.45 -0.72 71.56
N ASN A 34 7.49 -1.94 72.08
CA ASN A 34 7.38 -3.17 71.29
C ASN A 34 6.11 -3.24 70.43
N LYS A 35 4.98 -2.67 70.88
CA LYS A 35 3.74 -2.67 70.09
C LYS A 35 3.80 -1.69 68.90
N ALA A 36 4.47 -0.54 69.06
CA ALA A 36 4.62 0.46 68.01
C ALA A 36 5.67 0.01 66.96
N ALA A 37 6.79 -0.57 67.40
CA ALA A 37 7.79 -1.15 66.51
C ALA A 37 7.25 -2.35 65.71
N LEU A 38 6.43 -3.22 66.33
CA LEU A 38 5.73 -4.31 65.65
C LEU A 38 4.72 -3.78 64.62
N SER A 39 3.94 -2.75 64.97
CA SER A 39 2.99 -2.10 64.05
C SER A 39 3.70 -1.42 62.87
N PHE A 40 4.88 -0.82 63.07
CA PHE A 40 5.67 -0.24 62.00
C PHE A 40 6.24 -1.32 61.06
N LYS A 41 6.75 -2.43 61.61
CA LYS A 41 7.23 -3.58 60.83
C LYS A 41 6.10 -4.26 60.05
N GLU A 42 4.89 -4.28 60.60
CA GLU A 42 3.68 -4.75 59.94
C GLU A 42 3.26 -3.82 58.80
N ARG A 43 3.17 -2.52 59.03
CA ARG A 43 2.91 -1.51 57.98
C ARG A 43 3.91 -1.59 56.83
N ARG A 44 5.20 -1.79 57.14
CA ARG A 44 6.25 -1.96 56.11
C ARG A 44 6.04 -3.23 55.29
N ARG A 45 5.62 -4.34 55.92
CA ARG A 45 5.29 -5.59 55.23
C ARG A 45 4.06 -5.42 54.33
N GLU A 46 3.02 -4.75 54.82
CA GLU A 46 1.82 -4.45 54.02
C GLU A 46 2.14 -3.60 52.79
N ALA A 47 2.91 -2.53 52.96
CA ALA A 47 3.33 -1.67 51.86
C ALA A 47 4.15 -2.45 50.81
N HIS A 48 5.05 -3.32 51.25
CA HIS A 48 5.82 -4.18 50.35
C HIS A 48 4.92 -5.15 49.58
N THR A 49 3.97 -5.80 50.24
CA THR A 49 2.99 -6.70 49.60
C THR A 49 2.11 -5.95 48.59
N GLN A 50 1.65 -4.74 48.91
CA GLN A 50 0.87 -3.91 47.99
C GLN A 50 1.69 -3.50 46.76
N ALA A 51 2.95 -3.12 46.95
CA ALA A 51 3.85 -2.77 45.84
C ALA A 51 4.11 -3.98 44.93
N GLU A 52 4.32 -5.17 45.51
CA GLU A 52 4.48 -6.43 44.78
C GLU A 52 3.23 -6.78 43.97
N GLN A 53 2.04 -6.65 44.57
CA GLN A 53 0.77 -6.91 43.91
C GLN A 53 0.59 -5.97 42.71
N LYS A 54 0.82 -4.67 42.90
CA LYS A 54 0.78 -3.67 41.81
C LYS A 54 1.74 -4.02 40.68
N ARG A 55 2.96 -4.50 40.99
CA ARG A 55 3.91 -4.96 39.95
C ARG A 55 3.36 -6.17 39.19
N ARG A 56 2.78 -7.14 39.90
CA ARG A 56 2.20 -8.34 39.29
C ARG A 56 1.01 -8.02 38.40
N ASP A 57 0.15 -7.11 38.82
CA ASP A 57 -1.02 -6.67 38.05
C ASP A 57 -0.59 -5.94 36.77
N ALA A 58 0.46 -5.10 36.85
CA ALA A 58 1.03 -4.45 35.68
C ALA A 58 1.61 -5.47 34.68
N ILE A 59 2.33 -6.49 35.17
CA ILE A 59 2.86 -7.57 34.31
C ILE A 59 1.71 -8.36 33.68
N LYS A 60 0.67 -8.70 34.45
CA LYS A 60 -0.50 -9.42 33.95
C LYS A 60 -1.18 -8.63 32.81
N LYS A 61 -1.41 -7.34 33.01
CA LYS A 61 -1.94 -6.45 31.96
C LYS A 61 -1.07 -6.42 30.71
N GLY A 62 0.25 -6.48 30.87
CA GLY A 62 1.20 -6.59 29.76
C GLY A 62 1.03 -7.89 28.97
N TYR A 63 0.82 -9.02 29.66
CA TYR A 63 0.53 -10.30 29.01
C TYR A 63 -0.81 -10.29 28.27
N ASP A 64 -1.85 -9.74 28.87
CA ASP A 64 -3.17 -9.62 28.25
C ASP A 64 -3.06 -8.79 26.95
N SER A 65 -2.32 -7.67 27.00
CA SER A 65 -2.06 -6.83 25.81
C SER A 65 -1.25 -7.56 24.72
N LEU A 66 -0.27 -8.39 25.10
CA LEU A 66 0.49 -9.20 24.14
C LEU A 66 -0.39 -10.26 23.46
N GLN A 67 -1.31 -10.87 24.20
CA GLN A 67 -2.25 -11.84 23.63
C GLN A 67 -3.17 -11.17 22.60
N ASP A 68 -3.59 -9.93 22.85
CA ASP A 68 -4.40 -9.15 21.91
C ASP A 68 -3.63 -8.71 20.67
N LEU A 69 -2.34 -8.40 20.79
CA LEU A 69 -1.54 -7.92 19.64
C LEU A 69 -1.01 -9.05 18.75
N VAL A 70 -0.91 -10.27 19.28
CA VAL A 70 -0.32 -11.42 18.58
C VAL A 70 -1.43 -12.32 18.05
N PRO A 71 -1.68 -12.36 16.72
CA PRO A 71 -2.82 -13.08 16.15
C PRO A 71 -2.85 -14.58 16.48
N THR A 72 -1.67 -15.20 16.59
CA THR A 72 -1.55 -16.62 16.94
C THR A 72 -1.88 -16.91 18.41
N CYS A 73 -1.88 -15.90 19.29
CA CYS A 73 -2.39 -16.00 20.66
C CYS A 73 -3.91 -15.91 20.68
N GLN A 74 -4.51 -14.99 19.91
CA GLN A 74 -5.97 -14.85 19.80
C GLN A 74 -6.65 -16.10 19.23
N GLN A 75 -6.04 -16.76 18.25
CA GLN A 75 -6.59 -18.02 17.71
C GLN A 75 -6.72 -19.13 18.76
N THR A 76 -5.84 -19.15 19.76
CA THR A 76 -5.92 -20.09 20.89
C THR A 76 -6.95 -19.69 21.95
N GLU A 77 -7.27 -18.40 22.11
CA GLU A 77 -8.37 -17.95 22.98
C GLU A 77 -9.72 -18.47 22.48
N ASN A 78 -9.92 -18.50 21.15
CA ASN A 78 -11.15 -18.98 20.51
C ASN A 78 -11.43 -20.49 20.72
N THR A 79 -10.42 -21.27 21.13
CA THR A 79 -10.57 -22.70 21.46
C THR A 79 -10.80 -22.94 22.96
N GLY A 80 -10.92 -21.86 23.76
CA GLY A 80 -11.10 -21.92 25.21
C GLY A 80 -9.82 -22.25 25.99
N TYR A 81 -8.68 -22.43 25.30
CA TYR A 81 -7.39 -22.75 25.93
C TYR A 81 -6.51 -21.51 26.06
N LYS A 82 -6.35 -21.03 27.30
CA LYS A 82 -5.46 -19.89 27.60
C LYS A 82 -3.99 -20.28 27.38
N PRO A 83 -3.24 -19.60 26.50
CA PRO A 83 -1.83 -19.90 26.26
C PRO A 83 -0.99 -19.62 27.52
N SER A 84 0.00 -20.48 27.78
CA SER A 84 0.92 -20.27 28.90
C SER A 84 1.76 -19.01 28.70
N LYS A 85 2.25 -18.41 29.79
CA LYS A 85 3.13 -17.21 29.72
C LYS A 85 4.34 -17.42 28.81
N ALA A 86 4.96 -18.61 28.87
CA ALA A 86 6.08 -18.96 27.99
C ALA A 86 5.64 -19.02 26.53
N ALA A 87 4.48 -19.63 26.24
CA ALA A 87 3.95 -19.70 24.89
C ALA A 87 3.61 -18.31 24.32
N VAL A 88 3.03 -17.41 25.11
CA VAL A 88 2.75 -16.03 24.69
C VAL A 88 4.03 -15.31 24.31
N LEU A 89 5.08 -15.41 25.13
CA LEU A 89 6.37 -14.79 24.82
C LEU A 89 6.98 -15.36 23.54
N GLN A 90 6.97 -16.68 23.35
CA GLN A 90 7.51 -17.31 22.14
C GLN A 90 6.74 -16.88 20.89
N LYS A 91 5.41 -16.96 20.93
CA LYS A 91 4.54 -16.51 19.82
C LYS A 91 4.76 -15.02 19.50
N SER A 92 5.03 -14.20 20.51
CA SER A 92 5.34 -12.78 20.33
C SER A 92 6.68 -12.58 19.61
N ILE A 93 7.71 -13.33 19.96
CA ILE A 93 9.03 -13.30 19.29
C ILE A 93 8.88 -13.70 17.83
N ASP A 94 8.19 -14.81 17.56
CA ASP A 94 7.97 -15.32 16.21
C ASP A 94 7.19 -14.29 15.37
N TYR A 95 6.19 -13.63 15.97
CA TYR A 95 5.42 -12.60 15.28
C TYR A 95 6.25 -11.34 14.99
N ILE A 96 7.12 -10.90 15.91
CA ILE A 96 8.06 -9.81 15.66
C ILE A 96 9.00 -10.17 14.50
N GLN A 97 9.56 -11.37 14.48
CA GLN A 97 10.42 -11.83 13.39
C GLN A 97 9.68 -11.84 12.05
N TYR A 98 8.44 -12.33 12.04
CA TYR A 98 7.55 -12.27 10.88
C TYR A 98 7.34 -10.83 10.41
N LEU A 99 6.99 -9.90 11.29
CA LEU A 99 6.77 -8.49 10.94
C LEU A 99 8.05 -7.84 10.38
N LEU A 100 9.23 -8.15 10.95
CA LEU A 100 10.51 -7.65 10.44
C LEU A 100 10.78 -8.16 9.01
N GLN A 101 10.48 -9.43 8.73
CA GLN A 101 10.61 -10.01 7.40
C GLN A 101 9.60 -9.39 6.41
N GLN A 102 8.34 -9.20 6.83
CA GLN A 102 7.32 -8.54 6.00
C GLN A 102 7.72 -7.11 5.66
N ARG A 103 8.21 -6.35 6.65
CA ARG A 103 8.71 -4.98 6.43
C ARG A 103 9.86 -4.96 5.43
N ARG A 104 10.83 -5.89 5.55
CA ARG A 104 11.95 -6.01 4.60
C ARG A 104 11.44 -6.27 3.18
N ARG A 105 10.55 -7.23 3.01
CA ARG A 105 9.95 -7.57 1.71
C ARG A 105 9.24 -6.38 1.07
N GLN A 106 8.42 -5.67 1.84
CA GLN A 106 7.72 -4.46 1.37
C GLN A 106 8.70 -3.34 0.97
N GLU A 107 9.80 -3.18 1.72
CA GLU A 107 10.81 -2.20 1.41
C GLU A 107 11.59 -2.54 0.12
N GLU A 108 11.92 -3.81 -0.10
CA GLU A 108 12.53 -4.31 -1.34
C GLU A 108 11.61 -4.08 -2.55
N GLU A 109 10.32 -4.44 -2.43
CA GLU A 109 9.31 -4.23 -3.48
C GLU A 109 9.14 -2.75 -3.80
N ARG A 110 9.00 -1.89 -2.77
CA ARG A 110 8.92 -0.43 -2.94
C ARG A 110 10.16 0.11 -3.66
N ASN A 111 11.35 -0.38 -3.31
CA ASN A 111 12.60 0.05 -3.95
C ASN A 111 12.68 -0.41 -5.41
N SER A 112 12.18 -1.60 -5.73
CA SER A 112 12.07 -2.09 -7.12
C SER A 112 11.13 -1.21 -7.93
N LEU A 113 9.90 -0.99 -7.45
CA LEU A 113 8.90 -0.16 -8.13
C LEU A 113 9.41 1.27 -8.36
N ARG A 114 10.16 1.84 -7.41
CA ARG A 114 10.80 3.16 -7.60
C ARG A 114 11.81 3.15 -8.75
N LYS A 115 12.60 2.09 -8.90
CA LYS A 115 13.54 1.95 -10.03
C LYS A 115 12.78 1.84 -11.35
N ASP A 116 11.70 1.07 -11.39
CA ASP A 116 10.86 0.91 -12.59
C ASP A 116 10.25 2.25 -13.02
N VAL A 117 9.72 3.03 -12.07
CA VAL A 117 9.20 4.38 -12.35
C VAL A 117 10.27 5.29 -12.94
N VAL A 118 11.49 5.26 -12.40
CA VAL A 118 12.60 6.06 -12.94
C VAL A 118 12.97 5.59 -14.35
N ALA A 119 13.07 4.29 -14.59
CA ALA A 119 13.37 3.73 -15.90
C ALA A 119 12.30 4.12 -16.94
N LEU A 120 11.01 3.98 -16.60
CA LEU A 120 9.90 4.36 -17.47
C LEU A 120 9.91 5.86 -17.79
N ARG A 121 10.22 6.72 -16.83
CA ARG A 121 10.37 8.17 -17.07
C ARG A 121 11.52 8.49 -18.02
N ILE A 122 12.64 7.79 -17.89
CA ILE A 122 13.76 7.91 -18.82
C ILE A 122 13.33 7.47 -20.23
N MET A 123 12.65 6.34 -20.35
CA MET A 123 12.14 5.85 -21.64
C MET A 123 11.16 6.86 -22.26
N GLN A 124 10.21 7.38 -21.49
CA GLN A 124 9.26 8.40 -21.95
C GLN A 124 10.00 9.63 -22.49
N ALA A 125 10.96 10.17 -21.74
CA ALA A 125 11.72 11.34 -22.17
C ALA A 125 12.49 11.08 -23.47
N ASN A 126 13.08 9.89 -23.63
CA ASN A 126 13.74 9.49 -24.89
C ASN A 126 12.75 9.44 -26.06
N TYR A 127 11.56 8.84 -25.89
CA TYR A 127 10.54 8.80 -26.94
C TYR A 127 10.04 10.20 -27.31
N GLU A 128 9.79 11.05 -26.32
CA GLU A 128 9.38 12.44 -26.56
C GLU A 128 10.44 13.21 -27.37
N GLN A 129 11.73 12.98 -27.10
CA GLN A 129 12.81 13.59 -27.86
C GLN A 129 12.86 13.08 -29.31
N ILE A 130 12.69 11.78 -29.53
CA ILE A 130 12.62 11.19 -30.88
C ILE A 130 11.43 11.78 -31.66
N VAL A 131 10.25 11.84 -31.04
CA VAL A 131 9.05 12.41 -31.66
C VAL A 131 9.29 13.87 -32.03
N LYS A 132 9.83 14.69 -31.10
CA LYS A 132 10.16 16.10 -31.39
C LYS A 132 11.18 16.24 -32.52
N ALA A 133 12.21 15.39 -32.56
CA ALA A 133 13.20 15.39 -33.62
C ALA A 133 12.58 15.04 -34.99
N GLN A 134 11.69 14.04 -35.04
CA GLN A 134 10.93 13.70 -36.26
C GLN A 134 10.04 14.85 -36.72
N HIS A 135 9.39 15.57 -35.80
CA HIS A 135 8.59 16.76 -36.12
C HIS A 135 9.43 17.97 -36.55
N ALA A 136 10.68 18.04 -36.12
CA ALA A 136 11.63 19.12 -36.45
C ALA A 136 12.37 18.91 -37.78
N VAL A 137 12.23 17.75 -38.44
CA VAL A 137 12.75 17.54 -39.81
C VAL A 137 11.82 18.27 -40.80
N PRO A 138 12.27 19.34 -41.47
CA PRO A 138 11.48 20.01 -42.50
C PRO A 138 11.35 19.04 -43.69
N GLY A 139 10.12 18.58 -43.94
CA GLY A 139 9.80 17.63 -45.03
C GLY A 139 8.98 16.40 -44.62
N HIS A 140 8.76 16.13 -43.33
CA HIS A 140 7.88 15.02 -42.90
C HIS A 140 6.50 15.47 -42.37
N ASN A 141 6.27 16.79 -42.25
CA ASN A 141 4.99 17.35 -41.84
C ASN A 141 3.97 17.51 -43.00
N GLU A 142 4.38 17.38 -44.27
CA GLU A 142 3.45 17.51 -45.40
C GLU A 142 2.50 16.30 -45.56
N GLN A 143 2.76 15.17 -44.91
CA GLN A 143 1.96 13.94 -45.08
C GLN A 143 1.02 13.59 -43.92
N ARG A 144 1.02 14.34 -42.81
CA ARG A 144 0.12 14.05 -41.68
C ARG A 144 -1.13 14.89 -41.77
N LEU A 145 -2.22 14.27 -42.27
CA LEU A 145 -3.58 14.79 -42.13
C LEU A 145 -3.80 15.27 -40.69
N THR A 146 -4.32 16.48 -40.52
CA THR A 146 -4.62 17.02 -39.20
C THR A 146 -5.70 16.14 -38.54
N ASP A 147 -5.79 16.15 -37.21
CA ASP A 147 -6.87 15.42 -36.53
C ASP A 147 -8.24 15.98 -36.92
N GLN A 148 -8.30 17.24 -37.33
CA GLN A 148 -9.49 17.87 -37.87
C GLN A 148 -9.87 17.31 -39.25
N ASP A 149 -8.90 17.08 -40.14
CA ASP A 149 -9.13 16.43 -41.44
C ASP A 149 -9.59 14.97 -41.25
N LYS A 150 -8.99 14.24 -40.31
CA LYS A 150 -9.42 12.87 -39.97
C LYS A 150 -10.84 12.84 -39.45
N PHE A 151 -11.20 13.79 -38.58
CA PHE A 151 -12.55 13.91 -38.04
C PHE A 151 -13.56 14.26 -39.13
N ALA A 152 -13.24 15.20 -40.03
CA ALA A 152 -14.10 15.57 -41.15
C ALA A 152 -14.37 14.39 -42.08
N VAL A 153 -13.34 13.59 -42.40
CA VAL A 153 -13.49 12.37 -43.19
C VAL A 153 -14.34 11.33 -42.46
N PHE A 154 -14.09 11.10 -41.18
CA PHE A 154 -14.90 10.16 -40.38
C PHE A 154 -16.37 10.58 -40.33
N GLN A 155 -16.64 11.86 -40.04
CA GLN A 155 -17.99 12.41 -40.00
C GLN A 155 -18.70 12.21 -41.34
N ALA A 156 -18.07 12.57 -42.46
CA ALA A 156 -18.66 12.41 -43.79
C ALA A 156 -18.95 10.94 -44.15
N ILE A 157 -18.11 10.00 -43.72
CA ILE A 157 -18.38 8.55 -43.88
C ILE A 157 -19.61 8.14 -43.06
N MET A 158 -19.69 8.57 -41.80
CA MET A 158 -20.80 8.25 -40.91
C MET A 158 -22.12 8.83 -41.42
N ASP A 159 -22.12 10.07 -41.93
CA ASP A 159 -23.29 10.72 -42.52
C ASP A 159 -23.80 9.92 -43.74
N LYS A 160 -22.90 9.50 -44.65
CA LYS A 160 -23.25 8.67 -45.80
C LYS A 160 -23.83 7.31 -45.42
N LEU A 161 -23.26 6.66 -44.39
CA LEU A 161 -23.79 5.40 -43.87
C LEU A 161 -25.18 5.60 -43.25
N PHE A 162 -25.36 6.69 -42.50
CA PHE A 162 -26.64 7.01 -41.87
C PHE A 162 -27.73 7.30 -42.92
N GLU A 163 -27.44 8.13 -43.92
CA GLU A 163 -28.33 8.39 -45.07
C GLU A 163 -28.76 7.07 -45.75
N SER A 164 -27.81 6.15 -45.98
CA SER A 164 -28.13 4.85 -46.57
C SER A 164 -29.00 3.98 -45.66
N PHE A 165 -28.85 4.09 -44.34
CA PHE A 165 -29.60 3.33 -43.36
C PHE A 165 -31.05 3.82 -43.23
N GLU A 166 -31.35 5.09 -43.51
CA GLU A 166 -32.73 5.59 -43.52
C GLU A 166 -33.65 4.86 -44.51
N SER A 167 -33.07 4.19 -45.51
CA SER A 167 -33.82 3.33 -46.44
C SER A 167 -34.26 1.99 -45.84
N VAL A 168 -33.76 1.62 -44.65
CA VAL A 168 -34.08 0.35 -43.99
C VAL A 168 -35.44 0.46 -43.28
N PRO A 169 -36.46 -0.33 -43.67
CA PRO A 169 -37.77 -0.31 -43.05
C PRO A 169 -37.70 -0.74 -41.58
N THR A 170 -38.36 0.02 -40.71
CA THR A 170 -38.40 -0.21 -39.25
C THR A 170 -39.79 -0.56 -38.72
N ASN A 171 -40.72 -0.90 -39.62
CA ASN A 171 -42.14 -1.10 -39.31
C ASN A 171 -42.40 -2.28 -38.37
N ASN A 172 -41.63 -3.37 -38.51
CA ASN A 172 -41.69 -4.52 -37.61
C ASN A 172 -40.35 -5.28 -37.60
N PHE A 173 -40.16 -6.13 -36.58
CA PHE A 173 -38.89 -6.82 -36.37
C PHE A 173 -38.51 -7.77 -37.51
N ALA A 174 -39.48 -8.46 -38.13
CA ALA A 174 -39.20 -9.40 -39.21
C ALA A 174 -38.67 -8.67 -40.46
N GLU A 175 -39.35 -7.61 -40.88
CA GLU A 175 -38.93 -6.76 -42.01
C GLU A 175 -37.60 -6.06 -41.72
N PHE A 176 -37.46 -5.47 -40.53
CA PHE A 176 -36.22 -4.81 -40.12
C PHE A 176 -35.05 -5.79 -40.12
N SER A 177 -35.22 -6.98 -39.53
CA SER A 177 -34.17 -7.99 -39.46
C SER A 177 -33.71 -8.45 -40.84
N ALA A 178 -34.63 -8.67 -41.79
CA ALA A 178 -34.27 -9.02 -43.16
C ALA A 178 -33.59 -7.86 -43.91
N ALA A 179 -34.10 -6.65 -43.75
CA ALA A 179 -33.60 -5.48 -44.46
C ALA A 179 -32.23 -4.99 -43.94
N VAL A 180 -31.98 -5.07 -42.63
CA VAL A 180 -30.70 -4.65 -42.05
C VAL A 180 -29.54 -5.56 -42.48
N PHE A 181 -29.79 -6.86 -42.65
CA PHE A 181 -28.78 -7.77 -43.21
C PHE A 181 -28.45 -7.43 -44.67
N ASN A 182 -29.47 -7.15 -45.49
CA ASN A 182 -29.25 -6.72 -46.88
C ASN A 182 -28.47 -5.40 -46.94
N TRP A 183 -28.82 -4.43 -46.09
CA TRP A 183 -28.10 -3.16 -45.99
C TRP A 183 -26.64 -3.33 -45.55
N LEU A 184 -26.37 -4.17 -44.54
CA LEU A 184 -25.00 -4.47 -44.11
C LEU A 184 -24.18 -5.10 -45.25
N GLU A 185 -24.76 -6.04 -45.98
CA GLU A 185 -24.13 -6.74 -47.10
C GLU A 185 -23.89 -5.83 -48.31
N GLU A 186 -24.66 -4.76 -48.48
CA GLU A 186 -24.54 -3.83 -49.59
C GLU A 186 -23.58 -2.67 -49.27
N TYR A 187 -23.74 -2.04 -48.10
CA TYR A 187 -23.07 -0.78 -47.75
C TYR A 187 -21.88 -0.93 -46.79
N CYS A 188 -21.86 -1.96 -45.93
CA CYS A 188 -20.85 -2.10 -44.87
C CYS A 188 -19.73 -3.11 -45.16
N LYS A 189 -19.67 -3.69 -46.36
CA LYS A 189 -18.56 -4.56 -46.76
C LYS A 189 -17.24 -3.79 -46.82
N PRO A 190 -16.09 -4.44 -46.54
CA PRO A 190 -14.77 -3.78 -46.61
C PRO A 190 -14.51 -3.06 -47.93
N GLN A 191 -14.98 -3.62 -49.05
CA GLN A 191 -14.81 -3.01 -50.38
C GLN A 191 -15.72 -1.80 -50.60
N SER A 192 -16.99 -1.86 -50.15
CA SER A 192 -17.93 -0.75 -50.19
C SER A 192 -17.44 0.42 -49.34
N LEU A 193 -16.98 0.12 -48.11
CA LEU A 193 -16.41 1.12 -47.20
C LEU A 193 -15.13 1.76 -47.75
N ARG A 194 -14.23 0.98 -48.37
CA ARG A 194 -13.06 1.53 -49.06
C ARG A 194 -13.46 2.49 -50.18
N THR A 195 -14.43 2.10 -51.01
CA THR A 195 -14.96 2.94 -52.09
C THR A 195 -15.56 4.24 -51.53
N MET A 196 -16.32 4.15 -50.43
CA MET A 196 -16.90 5.30 -49.74
C MET A 196 -15.82 6.25 -49.19
N VAL A 197 -14.82 5.73 -48.49
CA VAL A 197 -13.67 6.51 -47.99
C VAL A 197 -12.96 7.22 -49.15
N HIS A 198 -12.73 6.53 -50.28
CA HIS A 198 -12.12 7.15 -51.45
C HIS A 198 -13.00 8.21 -52.12
N SER A 199 -14.32 8.07 -52.09
CA SER A 199 -15.26 9.10 -52.58
C SER A 199 -15.21 10.34 -51.70
N VAL A 200 -15.36 10.14 -50.38
CA VAL A 200 -15.31 11.21 -49.37
C VAL A 200 -13.97 11.96 -49.44
N LEU A 201 -12.85 11.24 -49.51
CA LEU A 201 -11.55 11.87 -49.66
C LEU A 201 -11.44 12.69 -50.95
N ARG A 202 -12.00 12.22 -52.06
CA ARG A 202 -12.01 13.01 -53.31
C ARG A 202 -12.86 14.27 -53.16
N GLU A 203 -14.09 14.14 -52.66
CA GLU A 203 -15.00 15.28 -52.46
C GLU A 203 -14.38 16.36 -51.56
N GLN A 204 -13.73 15.95 -50.46
CA GLN A 204 -13.07 16.88 -49.54
C GLN A 204 -11.82 17.55 -50.14
N ASN A 205 -11.10 16.88 -51.07
CA ASN A 205 -9.97 17.48 -51.79
C ASN A 205 -10.38 18.45 -52.90
N TYR A 206 -11.65 18.45 -53.35
CA TYR A 206 -12.18 19.43 -54.32
C TYR A 206 -12.79 20.67 -53.66
N THR A 207 -12.96 20.66 -52.34
CA THR A 207 -13.52 21.78 -51.55
C THR A 207 -12.47 22.62 -50.81
N GLY A 208 -11.18 22.31 -50.96
CA GLY A 208 -10.04 23.11 -50.46
C GLY A 208 -9.29 23.78 -51.60
#